data_AF-A0A812UVJ5-F1
#
_entry.id   AF-A0A812UVJ5-F1
#
_cell.length_a   1.000
_cell.length_b   1.000
_cell.length_c   1.000
_cell.angle_alpha   90.00
_cell.angle_beta   90.00
_cell.angle_gamma   90.00
#
_symmetry.space_group_name_H-M   'P 1'
#
loop_
_entity.id
_entity.type
_entity.pdbx_description
1 polymer ?
#
loop_
_entity_poly.entity_id
_entity_poly.type
_entity_poly.pdbx_seq_one_letter_code
_entity_poly.pdbx_strand_id
1 'polypeptide(L)'
;MSPLTSSELERLRPSGLVYLVGALRTRQDVYRWCQALRQWQPPRAPLRVHMEHNSLDEHAAAEILEAVGGTVQAVYLHHNEIRDMEPLGTFIEKHSETLQELHLSHNRLYTAETKALLLQIGCTRLSSDATETTSSCSWLRLEFNYIDVAELMRNLPPPIRQRIQLDDCGCTPGRCYCKRRRYLKRIHCKLLAMQRAIPPEDRPQRHQLQSEAAARQGRLQLDHEPREDSGTAI
;
A
#
# COMPACT_ATOMS: atom_id res chain seq x y z
N MET A 1 -10.17 -16.06 -27.96
CA MET A 1 -8.94 -15.97 -27.14
C MET A 1 -8.56 -17.37 -26.72
N SER A 2 -7.26 -17.71 -26.71
CA SER A 2 -6.82 -19.06 -26.36
C SER A 2 -7.02 -19.32 -24.86
N PRO A 3 -7.61 -20.47 -24.46
CA PRO A 3 -7.74 -20.83 -23.06
C PRO A 3 -6.37 -21.01 -22.40
N LEU A 4 -6.33 -21.08 -21.06
CA LEU A 4 -5.12 -21.51 -20.35
C LEU A 4 -4.81 -22.98 -20.68
N THR A 5 -3.52 -23.28 -20.81
CA THR A 5 -3.00 -24.65 -20.92
C THR A 5 -3.17 -25.40 -19.60
N SER A 6 -3.15 -26.73 -19.63
CA SER A 6 -3.19 -27.56 -18.42
C SER A 6 -2.05 -27.23 -17.44
N SER A 7 -0.84 -26.99 -17.95
CA SER A 7 0.32 -26.58 -17.15
C SER A 7 0.16 -25.19 -16.51
N GLU A 8 -0.57 -24.27 -17.17
CA GLU A 8 -0.91 -22.99 -16.55
C GLU A 8 -1.91 -23.23 -15.41
N LEU A 9 -2.96 -24.02 -15.62
CA LEU A 9 -3.98 -24.31 -14.60
C LEU A 9 -3.43 -24.97 -13.33
N GLU A 10 -2.34 -25.73 -13.42
CA GLU A 10 -1.63 -26.30 -12.24
C GLU A 10 -1.11 -25.24 -11.24
N ARG A 11 -1.06 -23.97 -11.65
CA ARG A 11 -0.75 -22.83 -10.77
C ARG A 11 -1.89 -22.49 -9.80
N LEU A 12 -3.09 -23.02 -10.01
CA LEU A 12 -4.27 -22.87 -9.15
C LEU A 12 -4.38 -24.09 -8.22
N ARG A 13 -3.60 -24.11 -7.14
CA ARG A 13 -3.47 -25.31 -6.31
C ARG A 13 -4.62 -25.44 -5.31
N PRO A 14 -5.15 -26.66 -5.08
CA PRO A 14 -6.12 -26.93 -4.01
C PRO A 14 -5.62 -26.57 -2.60
N SER A 15 -4.31 -26.44 -2.41
CA SER A 15 -3.68 -26.05 -1.15
C SER A 15 -3.92 -24.58 -0.74
N GLY A 16 -4.68 -23.82 -1.53
CA GLY A 16 -4.90 -22.39 -1.31
C GLY A 16 -3.77 -21.50 -1.83
N LEU A 17 -2.95 -22.02 -2.76
CA LEU A 17 -1.88 -21.25 -3.39
C LEU A 17 -2.28 -20.88 -4.82
N VAL A 18 -2.25 -19.60 -5.14
CA VAL A 18 -2.45 -19.06 -6.50
C VAL A 18 -1.12 -18.49 -6.97
N TYR A 19 -0.47 -19.14 -7.95
CA TYR A 19 0.92 -18.86 -8.34
C TYR A 19 1.07 -18.27 -9.75
N LEU A 20 0.93 -16.94 -9.86
CA LEU A 20 0.92 -16.19 -11.13
C LEU A 20 2.23 -15.44 -11.40
N VAL A 21 3.33 -15.91 -10.80
CA VAL A 21 4.66 -15.31 -10.97
C VAL A 21 5.09 -15.36 -12.43
N GLY A 22 5.43 -14.19 -12.98
CA GLY A 22 5.87 -14.01 -14.37
C GLY A 22 4.83 -14.35 -15.46
N ALA A 23 3.57 -14.63 -15.07
CA ALA A 23 2.50 -15.09 -15.95
C ALA A 23 1.57 -13.97 -16.45
N LEU A 24 1.71 -12.75 -15.94
CA LEU A 24 0.84 -11.59 -16.17
C LEU A 24 1.63 -10.44 -16.83
N ARG A 25 2.20 -10.70 -18.01
CA ARG A 25 3.10 -9.74 -18.69
C ARG A 25 2.35 -8.77 -19.58
N THR A 26 1.19 -9.18 -20.08
CA THR A 26 0.35 -8.39 -20.98
C THR A 26 -1.07 -8.28 -20.45
N ARG A 27 -1.82 -7.29 -20.94
CA ARG A 27 -3.27 -7.18 -20.65
C ARG A 27 -4.06 -8.41 -21.12
N GLN A 28 -3.62 -9.06 -22.19
CA GLN A 28 -4.22 -10.30 -22.66
C GLN A 28 -4.03 -11.44 -21.65
N ASP A 29 -2.86 -11.53 -21.01
CA ASP A 29 -2.62 -12.51 -19.95
C ASP A 29 -3.52 -12.26 -18.75
N VAL A 30 -3.61 -11.01 -18.29
CA VAL A 30 -4.50 -10.59 -17.19
C VAL A 30 -5.93 -11.04 -17.48
N TYR A 31 -6.44 -10.76 -18.68
CA TYR A 31 -7.78 -11.17 -19.07
C TYR A 31 -7.98 -12.70 -19.04
N ARG A 32 -7.05 -13.47 -19.63
CA ARG A 32 -7.12 -14.95 -19.65
C ARG A 32 -7.14 -15.51 -18.23
N TRP A 33 -6.30 -14.98 -17.34
CA TRP A 33 -6.23 -15.39 -15.95
C TRP A 33 -7.48 -14.99 -15.16
N CYS A 34 -8.00 -13.77 -15.34
CA CYS A 34 -9.27 -13.36 -14.74
C CYS A 34 -10.43 -14.30 -15.13
N GLN A 35 -10.51 -14.71 -16.40
CA GLN A 35 -11.53 -15.68 -16.83
C GLN A 35 -11.38 -17.03 -16.14
N ALA A 36 -10.15 -17.57 -16.10
CA ALA A 36 -9.89 -18.84 -15.45
C ALA A 36 -10.17 -18.80 -13.95
N LEU A 37 -9.77 -17.73 -13.26
CA LEU A 37 -9.98 -17.55 -11.82
C LEU A 37 -11.47 -17.46 -11.45
N ARG A 38 -12.29 -16.79 -12.28
CA ARG A 38 -13.74 -16.72 -12.07
C ARG A 38 -14.46 -18.08 -12.21
N GLN A 39 -13.88 -18.99 -13.00
CA GLN A 39 -14.38 -20.35 -13.18
C GLN A 39 -13.81 -21.32 -12.14
N TRP A 40 -12.68 -20.97 -11.55
CA TRP A 40 -12.04 -21.74 -10.51
C TRP A 40 -12.81 -21.61 -9.19
N GLN A 41 -13.02 -22.75 -8.53
CA GLN A 41 -13.64 -22.78 -7.20
C GLN A 41 -12.51 -22.74 -6.16
N PRO A 42 -12.25 -21.59 -5.51
CA PRO A 42 -11.19 -21.52 -4.52
C PRO A 42 -11.49 -22.45 -3.34
N PRO A 43 -10.46 -23.09 -2.74
CA PRO A 43 -10.64 -23.88 -1.54
C PRO A 43 -11.17 -23.00 -0.39
N ARG A 44 -11.78 -23.64 0.62
CA ARG A 44 -12.24 -22.95 1.84
C ARG A 44 -11.09 -22.40 2.68
N ALA A 45 -9.88 -22.94 2.51
CA ALA A 45 -8.69 -22.49 3.22
C ALA A 45 -8.26 -21.08 2.77
N PRO A 46 -7.69 -20.25 3.65
CA PRO A 46 -7.21 -18.93 3.27
C PRO A 46 -6.14 -18.99 2.18
N LEU A 47 -6.27 -18.10 1.20
CA LEU A 47 -5.45 -18.08 0.00
C LEU A 47 -4.16 -17.27 0.18
N ARG A 48 -3.11 -17.72 -0.51
CA ARG A 48 -1.87 -16.98 -0.72
C ARG A 48 -1.71 -16.73 -2.21
N VAL A 49 -1.72 -15.46 -2.62
CA VAL A 49 -1.73 -15.04 -4.02
C VAL A 49 -0.37 -14.45 -4.38
N HIS A 50 0.34 -15.13 -5.25
CA HIS A 50 1.66 -14.74 -5.75
C HIS A 50 1.54 -14.15 -7.14
N MET A 51 1.87 -12.87 -7.28
CA MET A 51 1.82 -12.10 -8.54
C MET A 51 3.10 -11.29 -8.74
N GLU A 52 4.19 -11.69 -8.09
CA GLU A 52 5.49 -11.05 -8.23
C GLU A 52 6.13 -11.22 -9.62
N HIS A 53 7.04 -10.31 -9.96
CA HIS A 53 7.79 -10.30 -11.22
C HIS A 53 6.91 -10.29 -12.47
N ASN A 54 5.90 -9.41 -12.47
CA ASN A 54 5.02 -9.17 -13.60
C ASN A 54 5.14 -7.69 -14.05
N SER A 55 4.27 -7.26 -14.96
CA SER A 55 4.16 -5.87 -15.41
C SER A 55 2.79 -5.30 -15.07
N LEU A 56 2.28 -5.63 -13.87
CA LEU A 56 0.96 -5.19 -13.42
C LEU A 56 1.00 -3.74 -12.98
N ASP A 57 0.06 -2.95 -13.47
CA ASP A 57 -0.40 -1.74 -12.79
C ASP A 57 -1.44 -2.07 -11.71
N GLU A 58 -1.81 -1.07 -10.92
CA GLU A 58 -2.81 -1.17 -9.86
C GLU A 58 -4.17 -1.72 -10.30
N HIS A 59 -4.64 -1.36 -11.51
CA HIS A 59 -5.92 -1.82 -12.03
C HIS A 59 -5.87 -3.28 -12.43
N ALA A 60 -4.80 -3.72 -13.11
CA ALA A 60 -4.61 -5.11 -13.47
C ALA A 60 -4.48 -6.01 -12.23
N ALA A 61 -3.76 -5.54 -11.20
CA ALA A 61 -3.66 -6.24 -9.92
C ALA A 61 -5.02 -6.34 -9.22
N ALA A 62 -5.80 -5.25 -9.19
CA ALA A 62 -7.14 -5.23 -8.61
C ALA A 62 -8.10 -6.20 -9.33
N GLU A 63 -8.12 -6.19 -10.67
CA GLU A 63 -8.93 -7.11 -11.49
C GLU A 63 -8.65 -8.58 -11.16
N ILE A 64 -7.37 -8.94 -11.06
CA ILE A 64 -6.97 -10.32 -10.71
C ILE A 64 -7.41 -10.67 -9.29
N LEU A 65 -7.15 -9.79 -8.33
CA LEU A 65 -7.51 -10.03 -6.92
C LEU A 65 -9.02 -10.15 -6.71
N GLU A 66 -9.81 -9.38 -7.46
CA GLU A 66 -11.27 -9.54 -7.48
C GLU A 66 -11.67 -10.90 -8.06
N ALA A 67 -11.00 -11.33 -9.15
CA ALA A 67 -11.28 -12.60 -9.80
C ALA A 67 -10.87 -13.83 -8.98
N VAL A 68 -9.84 -13.76 -8.13
CA VAL A 68 -9.38 -14.88 -7.28
C VAL A 68 -10.49 -15.41 -6.38
N GLY A 69 -11.35 -14.53 -5.86
CA GLY A 69 -12.40 -14.89 -4.92
C GLY A 69 -11.87 -15.48 -3.59
N GLY A 70 -12.77 -16.06 -2.79
CA GLY A 70 -12.43 -16.72 -1.53
C GLY A 70 -11.91 -15.78 -0.45
N THR A 71 -11.27 -16.35 0.58
CA THR A 71 -10.67 -15.60 1.70
C THR A 71 -9.17 -15.48 1.46
N VAL A 72 -8.63 -14.26 1.33
CA VAL A 72 -7.19 -14.06 1.08
C VAL A 72 -6.44 -13.71 2.37
N GLN A 73 -5.34 -14.43 2.62
CA GLN A 73 -4.45 -14.20 3.75
C GLN A 73 -3.19 -13.43 3.38
N ALA A 74 -2.63 -13.67 2.20
CA ALA A 74 -1.37 -13.05 1.78
C ALA A 74 -1.41 -12.70 0.29
N VAL A 75 -0.88 -11.52 -0.04
CA VAL A 75 -0.71 -11.06 -1.42
C VAL A 75 0.74 -10.64 -1.63
N TYR A 76 1.36 -11.17 -2.68
CA TYR A 76 2.73 -10.84 -3.10
C TYR A 76 2.69 -10.15 -4.46
N LEU A 77 2.99 -8.84 -4.45
CA LEU A 77 2.95 -7.95 -5.62
C LEU A 77 4.31 -7.28 -5.86
N HIS A 78 5.39 -7.84 -5.34
CA HIS A 78 6.71 -7.24 -5.49
C HIS A 78 7.23 -7.37 -6.94
N HIS A 79 8.02 -6.38 -7.39
CA HIS A 79 8.45 -6.25 -8.80
C HIS A 79 7.27 -6.15 -9.79
N ASN A 80 6.45 -5.12 -9.62
CA ASN A 80 5.40 -4.71 -10.55
C ASN A 80 5.51 -3.20 -10.81
N GLU A 81 4.49 -2.58 -11.41
CA GLU A 81 4.46 -1.15 -11.75
C GLU A 81 3.40 -0.36 -10.98
N ILE A 82 2.96 -0.86 -9.82
CA ILE A 82 1.90 -0.24 -9.01
C ILE A 82 2.35 1.14 -8.53
N ARG A 83 1.53 2.15 -8.82
CA ARG A 83 1.76 3.55 -8.39
C ARG A 83 0.74 4.02 -7.38
N ASP A 84 -0.47 3.49 -7.48
CA ASP A 84 -1.60 3.85 -6.63
C ASP A 84 -2.20 2.61 -5.96
N MET A 85 -2.71 2.79 -4.74
CA MET A 85 -3.40 1.74 -3.98
C MET A 85 -4.92 1.90 -4.00
N GLU A 86 -5.46 3.01 -4.52
CA GLU A 86 -6.91 3.24 -4.59
C GLU A 86 -7.67 2.09 -5.27
N PRO A 87 -7.25 1.57 -6.45
CA PRO A 87 -7.97 0.46 -7.10
C PRO A 87 -7.96 -0.83 -6.28
N LEU A 88 -6.94 -1.02 -5.42
CA LEU A 88 -6.85 -2.16 -4.51
C LEU A 88 -7.61 -1.92 -3.20
N GLY A 89 -8.13 -0.72 -2.98
CA GLY A 89 -8.74 -0.30 -1.73
C GLY A 89 -9.93 -1.18 -1.33
N THR A 90 -10.89 -1.40 -2.23
CA THR A 90 -12.05 -2.25 -1.96
C THR A 90 -11.65 -3.68 -1.60
N PHE A 91 -10.61 -4.22 -2.25
CA PHE A 91 -10.08 -5.54 -1.92
C PHE A 91 -9.49 -5.57 -0.50
N ILE A 92 -8.67 -4.58 -0.13
CA ILE A 92 -8.03 -4.49 1.18
C ILE A 92 -9.09 -4.37 2.29
N GLU A 93 -10.13 -3.58 2.06
CA GLU A 93 -11.24 -3.42 3.01
C GLU A 93 -12.03 -4.72 3.19
N LYS A 94 -12.43 -5.35 2.08
CA LYS A 94 -13.13 -6.64 2.07
C LYS A 94 -12.35 -7.73 2.82
N HIS A 95 -11.03 -7.71 2.72
CA HIS A 95 -10.14 -8.67 3.38
C HIS A 95 -9.47 -8.13 4.65
N SER A 96 -9.96 -7.03 5.24
CA SER A 96 -9.28 -6.34 6.35
C SER A 96 -9.01 -7.24 7.58
N GLU A 97 -9.89 -8.21 7.84
CA GLU A 97 -9.78 -9.17 8.94
C GLU A 97 -8.88 -10.38 8.60
N THR A 98 -8.79 -10.74 7.32
CA THR A 98 -8.18 -11.98 6.85
C THR A 98 -6.81 -11.79 6.22
N LEU A 99 -6.58 -10.64 5.56
CA LEU A 99 -5.32 -10.24 4.96
C LEU A 99 -4.30 -9.91 6.06
N GLN A 100 -3.29 -10.75 6.14
CA GLN A 100 -2.19 -10.65 7.10
C GLN A 100 -0.94 -10.09 6.42
N GLU A 101 -0.67 -10.47 5.17
CA GLU A 101 0.56 -10.10 4.48
C GLU A 101 0.27 -9.39 3.16
N LEU A 102 0.94 -8.25 2.92
CA LEU A 102 0.91 -7.54 1.66
C LEU A 102 2.33 -7.07 1.32
N HIS A 103 2.91 -7.67 0.27
CA HIS A 103 4.27 -7.38 -0.17
C HIS A 103 4.22 -6.52 -1.43
N LEU A 104 4.66 -5.27 -1.32
CA LEU A 104 4.64 -4.24 -2.36
C LEU A 104 6.05 -3.74 -2.70
N SER A 105 7.09 -4.51 -2.37
CA SER A 105 8.48 -4.15 -2.66
C SER A 105 8.72 -3.91 -4.16
N HIS A 106 9.65 -3.04 -4.52
CA HIS A 106 10.03 -2.80 -5.91
C HIS A 106 8.86 -2.41 -6.84
N ASN A 107 7.92 -1.61 -6.35
CA ASN A 107 6.89 -0.95 -7.16
C ASN A 107 7.28 0.53 -7.38
N ARG A 108 6.30 1.38 -7.66
CA ARG A 108 6.48 2.81 -7.90
C ARG A 108 5.57 3.65 -6.96
N LEU A 109 5.38 3.18 -5.73
CA LEU A 109 4.58 3.89 -4.72
C LEU A 109 5.34 5.13 -4.21
N TYR A 110 4.65 6.24 -4.07
CA TYR A 110 5.18 7.44 -3.43
C TYR A 110 4.65 7.60 -2.00
N THR A 111 5.13 8.65 -1.32
CA THR A 111 4.78 8.96 0.07
C THR A 111 3.27 9.12 0.26
N ALA A 112 2.56 9.72 -0.69
CA ALA A 112 1.13 10.03 -0.57
C ALA A 112 0.28 8.77 -0.61
N GLU A 113 0.56 7.87 -1.55
CA GLU A 113 -0.19 6.62 -1.77
C GLU A 113 0.14 5.63 -0.67
N THR A 114 1.40 5.60 -0.20
CA THR A 114 1.76 4.82 0.99
C THR A 114 1.05 5.32 2.25
N LYS A 115 0.91 6.64 2.41
CA LYS A 115 0.12 7.22 3.50
C LYS A 115 -1.35 6.79 3.39
N ALA A 116 -1.95 6.89 2.21
CA ALA A 116 -3.34 6.47 1.99
C ALA A 116 -3.56 5.00 2.34
N LEU A 117 -2.65 4.12 1.89
CA LEU A 117 -2.66 2.68 2.24
C LEU A 117 -2.60 2.45 3.76
N LEU A 118 -1.68 3.11 4.46
CA LEU A 118 -1.52 2.95 5.90
C LEU A 118 -2.72 3.48 6.70
N LEU A 119 -3.32 4.59 6.23
CA LEU A 119 -4.57 5.10 6.78
C LEU A 119 -5.69 4.08 6.60
N GLN A 120 -5.86 3.52 5.40
CA GLN A 120 -6.89 2.55 5.12
C GLN A 120 -6.75 1.28 5.98
N ILE A 121 -5.54 0.70 6.05
CA ILE A 121 -5.26 -0.47 6.88
C ILE A 121 -5.44 -0.15 8.37
N GLY A 122 -4.99 1.02 8.81
CA GLY A 122 -5.10 1.41 10.21
C GLY A 122 -6.54 1.69 10.65
N CYS A 123 -7.32 2.39 9.83
CA CYS A 123 -8.71 2.76 10.12
C CYS A 123 -9.65 1.56 10.12
N THR A 124 -9.57 0.68 9.11
CA THR A 124 -10.36 -0.58 9.07
C THR A 124 -10.14 -1.41 10.34
N ARG A 125 -8.92 -1.38 10.88
CA ARG A 125 -8.54 -2.11 12.11
C ARG A 125 -8.81 -1.36 13.41
N LEU A 126 -9.17 -0.07 13.35
CA LEU A 126 -9.61 0.71 14.50
C LEU A 126 -11.11 0.57 14.73
N SER A 127 -11.91 0.51 13.66
CA SER A 127 -13.38 0.46 13.75
C SER A 127 -13.96 -0.87 14.24
N SER A 128 -13.15 -1.93 14.24
CA SER A 128 -13.58 -3.25 14.69
C SER A 128 -13.48 -3.30 16.22
N ASP A 129 -14.60 -3.00 16.89
CA ASP A 129 -14.92 -3.27 18.31
C ASP A 129 -14.90 -4.79 18.65
N ALA A 130 -14.28 -5.61 17.79
CA ALA A 130 -14.30 -7.05 17.87
C ALA A 130 -13.64 -7.53 19.17
N THR A 131 -14.50 -8.05 20.02
CA THR A 131 -14.25 -8.95 21.14
C THR A 131 -13.24 -10.03 20.74
N GLU A 132 -12.00 -9.87 21.21
CA GLU A 132 -10.91 -10.84 21.42
C GLU A 132 -10.54 -11.87 20.33
N THR A 133 -11.20 -11.91 19.18
CA THR A 133 -11.01 -12.97 18.19
C THR A 133 -9.87 -12.61 17.25
N THR A 134 -8.67 -12.97 17.71
CA THR A 134 -7.40 -13.08 16.99
C THR A 134 -6.84 -11.77 16.45
N SER A 135 -5.91 -11.21 17.21
CA SER A 135 -5.05 -10.08 16.85
C SER A 135 -4.13 -10.43 15.67
N SER A 136 -4.66 -10.44 14.44
CA SER A 136 -3.81 -10.54 13.26
C SER A 136 -3.08 -9.21 13.10
N CYS A 137 -1.75 -9.20 13.15
CA CYS A 137 -1.00 -8.02 12.74
C CYS A 137 -1.03 -7.93 11.21
N SER A 138 -0.81 -6.74 10.66
CA SER A 138 -0.52 -6.59 9.22
C SER A 138 0.98 -6.60 9.02
N TRP A 139 1.46 -7.35 8.05
CA TRP A 139 2.82 -7.30 7.57
C TRP A 139 2.85 -6.67 6.19
N LEU A 140 3.43 -5.48 6.13
CA LEU A 140 3.67 -4.73 4.92
C LEU A 140 5.16 -4.75 4.60
N ARG A 141 5.50 -5.08 3.35
CA ARG A 141 6.86 -4.94 2.84
C ARG A 141 6.85 -3.88 1.73
N LEU A 142 7.58 -2.79 1.95
CA LEU A 142 7.48 -1.56 1.15
C LEU A 142 8.84 -1.07 0.62
N GLU A 143 9.89 -1.89 0.69
CA GLU A 143 11.24 -1.52 0.23
C GLU A 143 11.29 -1.24 -1.29
N PHE A 144 12.27 -0.44 -1.71
CA PHE A 144 12.56 -0.09 -3.09
C PHE A 144 11.38 0.55 -3.84
N ASN A 145 10.59 1.37 -3.16
CA ASN A 145 9.63 2.32 -3.71
C ASN A 145 10.23 3.75 -3.67
N TYR A 146 9.41 4.80 -3.79
CA TYR A 146 9.84 6.20 -3.79
C TYR A 146 9.26 6.96 -2.58
N ILE A 147 9.47 6.42 -1.39
CA ILE A 147 8.84 6.90 -0.15
C ILE A 147 9.83 7.77 0.64
N ASP A 148 9.47 9.03 0.91
CA ASP A 148 10.13 9.83 1.95
C ASP A 148 9.56 9.40 3.31
N VAL A 149 10.29 8.54 4.01
CA VAL A 149 9.87 7.94 5.28
C VAL A 149 9.68 9.01 6.37
N ALA A 150 10.51 10.05 6.38
CA ALA A 150 10.40 11.11 7.37
C ALA A 150 9.14 11.96 7.13
N GLU A 151 8.85 12.28 5.87
CA GLU A 151 7.59 12.92 5.49
C GLU A 151 6.38 12.05 5.79
N LEU A 152 6.44 10.76 5.47
CA LEU A 152 5.38 9.80 5.77
C LEU A 152 5.05 9.79 7.27
N MET A 153 6.06 9.59 8.13
CA MET A 153 5.88 9.49 9.58
C MET A 153 5.45 10.82 10.23
N ARG A 154 5.82 11.97 9.66
CA ARG A 154 5.31 13.29 10.11
C ARG A 154 3.83 13.48 9.77
N ASN A 155 3.41 13.02 8.60
CA ASN A 155 2.08 13.26 8.06
C ASN A 155 1.03 12.20 8.46
N LEU A 156 1.43 11.11 9.11
CA LEU A 156 0.52 10.11 9.63
C LEU A 156 -0.12 10.57 10.95
N PRO A 157 -1.45 10.42 11.11
CA PRO A 157 -2.13 10.70 12.37
C PRO A 157 -1.54 9.89 13.53
N PRO A 158 -1.44 10.44 14.76
CA PRO A 158 -0.85 9.76 15.90
C PRO A 158 -1.41 8.34 16.17
N PRO A 159 -2.73 8.07 16.09
CA PRO A 159 -3.26 6.72 16.34
C PRO A 159 -2.73 5.67 15.36
N ILE A 160 -2.52 6.06 14.11
CA ILE A 160 -2.01 5.18 13.05
C ILE A 160 -0.50 5.03 13.21
N ARG A 161 0.20 6.15 13.40
CA ARG A 161 1.65 6.18 13.59
C ARG A 161 2.13 5.31 14.76
N GLN A 162 1.41 5.33 15.89
CA GLN A 162 1.73 4.51 17.07
C GLN A 162 1.56 3.00 16.84
N ARG A 163 0.81 2.60 15.81
CA ARG A 163 0.62 1.19 15.42
C ARG A 163 1.65 0.71 14.42
N ILE A 164 2.37 1.61 13.77
CA ILE A 164 3.42 1.25 12.82
C ILE A 164 4.65 0.81 13.59
N GLN A 165 5.08 -0.41 13.30
CA GLN A 165 6.34 -0.93 13.77
C GLN A 165 7.29 -0.98 12.58
N LEU A 166 8.34 -0.16 12.63
CA LEU A 166 9.44 -0.21 11.70
C LEU A 166 10.35 -1.35 12.17
N ASP A 167 10.31 -2.47 11.44
CA ASP A 167 11.08 -3.66 11.79
C ASP A 167 12.21 -3.88 10.77
N ASP A 168 13.42 -3.81 11.29
CA ASP A 168 14.64 -4.17 10.56
C ASP A 168 15.07 -5.62 10.88
N CYS A 169 14.55 -6.18 11.98
CA CYS A 169 15.03 -7.44 12.55
C CYS A 169 13.90 -8.48 12.76
N GLY A 170 13.95 -9.55 11.95
CA GLY A 170 13.46 -10.91 12.26
C GLY A 170 11.96 -11.16 12.48
N CYS A 171 11.14 -10.12 12.68
CA CYS A 171 9.71 -10.29 12.88
C CYS A 171 9.06 -10.83 11.60
N THR A 172 8.31 -11.92 11.73
CA THR A 172 7.57 -12.56 10.64
C THR A 172 6.16 -12.91 11.12
N PRO A 173 5.20 -13.11 10.20
CA PRO A 173 3.87 -13.59 10.54
C PRO A 173 3.87 -14.80 11.47
N GLY A 174 4.81 -15.74 11.27
CA GLY A 174 4.96 -16.94 12.10
C GLY A 174 5.68 -16.73 13.44
N ARG A 175 6.51 -15.68 13.56
CA ARG A 175 7.37 -15.45 14.75
C ARG A 175 7.31 -14.01 15.26
N CYS A 176 6.12 -13.42 15.27
CA CYS A 176 5.94 -12.07 15.80
C CYS A 176 5.81 -12.08 17.32
N TYR A 177 6.76 -11.44 18.00
CA TYR A 177 6.73 -11.28 19.47
C TYR A 177 5.52 -10.47 19.94
N CYS A 178 4.93 -9.62 19.09
CA CYS A 178 3.71 -8.88 19.42
C CYS A 178 2.49 -9.79 19.63
N LYS A 179 2.47 -11.01 19.05
CA LYS A 179 1.41 -11.99 19.35
C LYS A 179 1.35 -12.40 20.82
N ARG A 180 2.47 -12.26 21.56
CA ARG A 180 2.54 -12.60 23.00
C ARG A 180 2.03 -11.48 23.90
N ARG A 181 2.06 -10.23 23.44
CA ARG A 181 1.58 -9.06 24.18
C ARG A 181 0.25 -8.66 23.56
N ARG A 182 -0.85 -9.20 24.10
CA ARG A 182 -2.26 -9.14 23.66
C ARG A 182 -2.86 -7.76 23.29
N TYR A 183 -2.07 -6.70 23.18
CA TYR A 183 -2.59 -5.36 23.39
C TYR A 183 -2.62 -4.42 22.18
N LEU A 184 -2.03 -4.70 21.02
CA LEU A 184 -2.21 -3.79 19.87
C LEU A 184 -2.16 -4.51 18.51
N LYS A 185 -3.18 -4.28 17.66
CA LYS A 185 -3.15 -4.56 16.22
C LYS A 185 -2.06 -3.67 15.59
N ARG A 186 -0.88 -4.23 15.36
CA ARG A 186 0.27 -3.51 14.76
C ARG A 186 0.33 -3.69 13.26
N ILE A 187 0.88 -2.67 12.59
CA ILE A 187 1.25 -2.69 11.18
C ILE A 187 2.78 -2.75 11.13
N HIS A 188 3.32 -3.94 10.86
CA HIS A 188 4.74 -4.13 10.66
C HIS A 188 5.10 -3.63 9.26
N CYS A 189 5.82 -2.52 9.17
CA CYS A 189 6.34 -2.00 7.92
C CYS A 189 7.81 -2.39 7.79
N LYS A 190 8.04 -3.55 7.18
CA LYS A 190 9.37 -4.14 7.06
C LYS A 190 10.18 -3.44 5.99
N LEU A 191 11.43 -3.10 6.34
CA LEU A 191 12.43 -2.50 5.43
C LEU A 191 11.94 -1.19 4.79
N LEU A 192 11.07 -0.45 5.50
CA LEU A 192 10.54 0.83 5.03
C LEU A 192 11.65 1.88 4.81
N ALA A 193 12.78 1.79 5.54
CA ALA A 193 13.91 2.69 5.35
C ALA A 193 14.68 2.47 4.03
N MET A 194 14.50 1.31 3.36
CA MET A 194 15.20 1.00 2.12
C MET A 194 14.38 1.48 0.92
N GLN A 195 14.55 2.74 0.52
CA GLN A 195 13.80 3.34 -0.59
C GLN A 195 14.72 3.76 -1.74
N ARG A 196 14.18 3.82 -2.95
CA ARG A 196 14.89 4.38 -4.12
C ARG A 196 14.92 5.90 -4.00
N ALA A 197 15.91 6.50 -4.63
CA ALA A 197 15.89 7.93 -4.88
C ALA A 197 14.70 8.28 -5.79
N ILE A 198 13.97 9.34 -5.45
CA ILE A 198 12.89 9.87 -6.31
C ILE A 198 13.52 10.34 -7.64
N PRO A 199 13.03 9.82 -8.79
CA PRO A 199 13.50 10.24 -10.12
C PRO A 199 13.39 11.76 -10.27
N PRO A 200 14.37 12.45 -10.88
CA PRO A 200 14.33 13.90 -11.06
C PRO A 200 13.03 14.41 -11.71
N GLU A 201 12.49 13.67 -12.66
CA GLU A 201 11.24 13.93 -13.37
C GLU A 201 9.99 13.85 -12.49
N ASP A 202 10.03 13.00 -11.46
CA ASP A 202 8.92 12.75 -10.54
C ASP A 202 9.09 13.53 -9.23
N ARG A 203 10.17 14.31 -9.09
CA ARG A 203 10.27 15.24 -7.97
C ARG A 203 9.10 16.21 -8.12
N PRO A 204 8.17 16.27 -7.15
CA PRO A 204 7.23 17.38 -7.13
C PRO A 204 8.08 18.64 -7.28
N GLN A 205 7.65 19.58 -8.11
CA GLN A 205 8.35 20.86 -8.28
C GLN A 205 8.25 21.64 -6.95
N ARG A 206 8.92 21.15 -5.90
CA ARG A 206 9.02 21.72 -4.57
C ARG A 206 9.63 23.10 -4.70
N HIS A 207 10.48 23.33 -5.70
CA HIS A 207 10.96 24.66 -6.04
C HIS A 207 9.84 25.61 -6.51
N GLN A 208 8.84 25.16 -7.28
CA GLN A 208 7.69 26.02 -7.62
C GLN A 208 6.83 26.29 -6.40
N LEU A 209 6.40 25.26 -5.65
CA LEU A 209 5.54 25.46 -4.48
C LEU A 209 6.21 26.24 -3.34
N GLN A 210 7.52 26.07 -3.12
CA GLN A 210 8.28 26.87 -2.16
C GLN A 210 8.50 28.30 -2.66
N SER A 211 8.72 28.51 -3.96
CA SER A 211 8.83 29.85 -4.55
C SER A 211 7.49 30.61 -4.49
N GLU A 212 6.36 29.93 -4.69
CA GLU A 212 5.03 30.53 -4.57
C GLU A 212 4.65 30.83 -3.12
N ALA A 213 5.00 29.95 -2.17
CA ALA A 213 4.81 30.20 -0.74
C ALA A 213 5.68 31.37 -0.24
N ALA A 214 6.94 31.44 -0.65
CA ALA A 214 7.83 32.55 -0.35
C ALA A 214 7.36 33.87 -1.00
N ALA A 215 6.88 33.83 -2.25
CA ALA A 215 6.32 34.99 -2.93
C ALA A 215 5.02 35.49 -2.24
N ARG A 216 4.18 34.59 -1.72
CA ARG A 216 2.99 34.96 -0.94
C ARG A 216 3.36 35.59 0.41
N GLN A 217 4.38 35.08 1.10
CA GLN A 217 4.87 35.68 2.35
C GLN A 217 5.50 37.05 2.12
N GLY A 218 6.23 37.25 1.00
CA GLY A 218 6.79 38.54 0.63
C GLY A 218 5.73 39.60 0.29
N ARG A 219 4.61 39.24 -0.36
CA ARG A 219 3.50 40.18 -0.62
C ARG A 219 2.79 40.63 0.65
N LEU A 220 2.57 39.71 1.59
CA LEU A 220 1.93 40.03 2.87
C LEU A 220 2.78 40.95 3.77
N GLN A 221 4.09 40.99 3.57
CA GLN A 221 4.97 41.94 4.29
C GLN A 221 4.94 43.37 3.71
N LEU A 222 4.61 43.55 2.43
CA LEU A 222 4.54 44.88 1.79
C LEU A 222 3.22 45.60 2.10
N ASP A 223 2.14 44.88 2.38
CA ASP A 223 0.84 45.46 2.75
C ASP A 223 0.74 45.88 4.23
N HIS A 224 1.86 45.80 4.97
CA HIS A 224 1.94 46.19 6.38
C HIS A 224 2.94 47.31 6.65
N GLU A 225 3.26 48.12 5.63
CA GLU A 225 3.89 49.41 5.91
C GLU A 225 2.91 50.32 6.67
N PRO A 226 3.26 50.75 7.89
CA PRO A 226 2.41 51.65 8.65
C PRO A 226 2.27 52.96 7.87
N ARG A 227 1.03 53.33 7.54
CA ARG A 227 0.72 54.69 7.09
C ARG A 227 1.19 55.66 8.18
N GLU A 228 2.24 56.40 7.90
CA GLU A 228 2.63 57.55 8.71
C GLU A 228 1.49 58.58 8.63
N ASP A 229 0.63 58.58 9.65
CA ASP A 229 -0.35 59.64 9.88
C ASP A 229 0.41 60.93 10.20
N SER A 230 0.71 61.70 9.15
CA SER A 230 1.18 63.07 9.26
C SER A 230 0.02 63.93 9.76
N GLY A 231 -0.12 63.99 11.09
CA GLY A 231 -1.00 64.91 11.79
C GLY A 231 -0.63 66.36 11.46
N THR A 232 -1.57 67.07 10.83
CA THR A 232 -1.48 68.53 10.66
C THR A 232 -2.23 69.19 11.81
N ALA A 233 -1.49 69.88 12.67
CA ALA A 233 -2.06 70.72 13.72
C ALA A 233 -2.41 72.10 13.16
N ILE A 234 -3.65 72.56 13.40
CA ILE A 234 -4.05 73.97 13.41
C ILE A 234 -4.95 74.17 14.63
#